data_AF-A0A7Y6EWS0-F1
#
_entry.id   AF-A0A7Y6EWS0-F1
#
_cell.length_a   1.000
_cell.length_b   1.000
_cell.length_c   1.000
_cell.angle_alpha   90.00
_cell.angle_beta   90.00
_cell.angle_gamma   90.00
#
_symmetry.space_group_name_H-M   'P 1'
#
loop_
_entity.id
_entity.type
_entity.pdbx_description
1 polymer ?
#
loop_
_entity_poly.entity_id
_entity_poly.type
_entity_poly.pdbx_seq_one_letter_code
_entity_poly.pdbx_strand_id
1 'polypeptide(L)'
;MIDYDNPQNNVQELIERQRPIRASVKSKLTTNRIMGIAMVVVPLLLIVLYFSAATWFLLGLVPFGAVMFYRSMQALRMESWRDNHPAYTKLDQNEVSYVTWIPHSDTSEDNRFEISRIQHVYYGRHAMERMHFYMEKTPETAIMLPVIHFIYDQNMKRRVHSVSFLDDKDAETWLERLTTMGVQLKFTAEPTSDRMSEVELLDKLLNDRDQKPFVFKGNVDEQFYTYLDRVDEDFSRAYEEGSLSKEEEEEFLQRVRAYQEKERNSSAFRNVGLGWFVFLLQWGVAYYLGLEAMQGKLDAEHWLTPSICIMGLSVLFFVLVKRLRWKQILIYGIGSFINLLVASMVLELLDHTEPAAELYVSLYSSVLLCSVLLWIPYVLIYPLKARKRE
;
A
#
# COMPACT_ATOMS: atom_id res chain seq x y z
N MET A 1 53.97 38.87 -15.22
CA MET A 1 52.55 39.32 -15.13
C MET A 1 51.74 38.17 -15.70
N ILE A 2 51.45 37.18 -14.86
CA ILE A 2 50.63 36.01 -15.18
C ILE A 2 49.53 36.06 -14.13
N ASP A 3 48.33 36.30 -14.63
CA ASP A 3 47.14 36.57 -13.82
C ASP A 3 46.71 35.31 -13.08
N TYR A 4 46.34 35.49 -11.81
CA TYR A 4 45.94 34.42 -10.91
C TYR A 4 44.60 33.82 -11.36
N ASP A 5 44.55 32.50 -11.47
CA ASP A 5 43.31 31.73 -11.49
C ASP A 5 42.42 32.14 -10.32
N ASN A 6 41.26 32.72 -10.65
CA ASN A 6 40.22 33.10 -9.71
C ASN A 6 39.33 31.87 -9.41
N PRO A 7 39.37 31.27 -8.20
CA PRO A 7 38.66 30.03 -7.89
C PRO A 7 37.19 30.26 -7.46
N GLN A 8 36.58 31.40 -7.80
CA GLN A 8 35.24 31.77 -7.29
C GLN A 8 34.02 31.24 -8.07
N ASN A 9 34.17 30.45 -9.15
CA ASN A 9 33.04 30.17 -10.05
C ASN A 9 32.51 28.73 -10.09
N ASN A 10 32.59 27.97 -8.99
CA ASN A 10 31.90 26.67 -8.90
C ASN A 10 31.08 26.52 -7.61
N VAL A 11 30.40 27.58 -7.19
CA VAL A 11 29.31 27.45 -6.22
C VAL A 11 28.11 26.86 -6.96
N GLN A 12 28.08 25.54 -7.11
CA GLN A 12 26.87 24.86 -7.58
C GLN A 12 25.76 25.17 -6.58
N GLU A 13 24.73 25.87 -7.04
CA GLU A 13 23.50 26.08 -6.28
C GLU A 13 22.85 24.70 -6.06
N LEU A 14 22.62 24.33 -4.80
CA LEU A 14 21.94 23.09 -4.49
C LEU A 14 20.43 23.33 -4.56
N ILE A 15 19.79 22.78 -5.60
CA ILE A 15 18.35 22.89 -5.82
C ILE A 15 17.75 21.50 -5.75
N GLU A 16 16.94 21.25 -4.72
CA GLU A 16 16.12 20.04 -4.65
C GLU A 16 14.76 20.33 -5.27
N ARG A 17 14.43 19.59 -6.33
CA ARG A 17 13.12 19.67 -7.02
C ARG A 17 12.35 18.40 -6.75
N GLN A 18 11.07 18.53 -6.43
CA GLN A 18 10.21 17.34 -6.38
C GLN A 18 10.15 16.69 -7.77
N ARG A 19 10.62 15.44 -7.88
CA ARG A 19 10.73 14.74 -9.18
C ARG A 19 9.34 14.38 -9.73
N PRO A 20 9.17 14.42 -11.06
CA PRO A 20 7.94 13.96 -11.69
C PRO A 20 7.73 12.45 -11.49
N ILE A 21 6.48 12.03 -11.54
CA ILE A 21 6.09 10.62 -11.47
C ILE A 21 6.65 9.85 -12.67
N ARG A 22 6.93 8.57 -12.46
CA ARG A 22 7.48 7.66 -13.46
C ARG A 22 6.62 7.55 -14.72
N ALA A 23 7.29 7.51 -15.86
CA ALA A 23 6.66 7.22 -17.15
C ALA A 23 5.90 5.88 -17.16
N SER A 24 6.38 4.86 -16.43
CA SER A 24 5.69 3.57 -16.29
C SER A 24 4.35 3.68 -15.57
N VAL A 25 4.20 4.62 -14.65
CA VAL A 25 2.96 4.85 -13.93
C VAL A 25 1.99 5.68 -14.77
N LYS A 26 2.51 6.69 -15.48
CA LYS A 26 1.74 7.38 -16.54
C LYS A 26 1.19 6.38 -17.57
N SER A 27 2.01 5.41 -17.99
CA SER A 27 1.58 4.31 -18.87
C SER A 27 0.50 3.43 -18.23
N LYS A 28 0.65 2.99 -16.97
CA LYS A 28 -0.40 2.24 -16.26
C LYS A 28 -1.72 3.01 -16.16
N LEU A 29 -1.67 4.32 -15.88
CA LEU A 29 -2.85 5.17 -15.88
C LEU A 29 -3.48 5.24 -17.27
N THR A 30 -2.67 5.33 -18.34
CA THR A 30 -3.21 5.26 -19.70
C THR A 30 -3.90 3.93 -20.00
N THR A 31 -3.32 2.80 -19.60
CA THR A 31 -3.93 1.47 -19.75
C THR A 31 -5.23 1.36 -18.97
N ASN A 32 -5.28 1.85 -17.72
CA ASN A 32 -6.49 1.85 -16.91
C ASN A 32 -7.61 2.67 -17.55
N ARG A 33 -7.30 3.78 -18.23
CA ARG A 33 -8.31 4.53 -18.99
C ARG A 33 -8.84 3.75 -20.18
N ILE A 34 -7.94 3.17 -20.98
CA ILE A 34 -8.33 2.40 -22.17
C ILE A 34 -9.20 1.21 -21.76
N MET A 35 -8.78 0.50 -20.71
CA MET A 35 -9.54 -0.61 -20.13
C MET A 35 -10.89 -0.13 -19.57
N GLY A 36 -10.90 0.97 -18.81
CA GLY A 36 -12.12 1.56 -18.28
C GLY A 36 -13.12 1.95 -19.38
N ILE A 37 -12.65 2.58 -20.46
CA ILE A 37 -13.46 2.90 -21.64
C ILE A 37 -13.96 1.62 -22.31
N ALA A 38 -13.09 0.63 -22.53
CA ALA A 38 -13.48 -0.64 -23.15
C ALA A 38 -14.57 -1.36 -22.33
N MET A 39 -14.44 -1.39 -21.01
CA MET A 39 -15.42 -2.00 -20.10
C MET A 39 -16.77 -1.25 -20.05
N VAL A 40 -16.83 -0.01 -20.54
CA VAL A 40 -18.09 0.74 -20.70
C VAL A 40 -18.65 0.56 -22.11
N VAL A 41 -17.83 0.78 -23.13
CA VAL A 41 -18.26 0.82 -24.54
C VAL A 41 -18.56 -0.58 -25.08
N VAL A 42 -17.73 -1.58 -24.78
CA VAL A 42 -17.88 -2.94 -25.33
C VAL A 42 -19.20 -3.60 -24.89
N PRO A 43 -19.59 -3.59 -23.60
CA PRO A 43 -20.89 -4.13 -23.20
C PRO A 43 -22.06 -3.42 -23.88
N LEU A 44 -22.02 -2.08 -23.97
CA LEU A 44 -23.09 -1.30 -24.60
C LEU A 44 -23.22 -1.62 -26.10
N LEU A 45 -22.09 -1.73 -26.80
CA LEU A 45 -22.05 -2.05 -28.22
C LEU A 45 -22.50 -3.50 -28.48
N LEU A 46 -22.10 -4.45 -27.63
CA LEU A 46 -22.55 -5.84 -27.72
C LEU A 46 -24.05 -6.01 -27.48
N ILE A 47 -24.67 -5.22 -26.59
CA ILE A 47 -26.13 -5.24 -26.40
C ILE A 47 -26.87 -4.78 -27.66
N VAL A 48 -26.33 -3.77 -28.35
CA VAL A 48 -26.92 -3.23 -29.59
C VAL A 48 -26.76 -4.23 -30.75
N LEU A 49 -25.62 -4.91 -30.85
CA LEU A 49 -25.34 -5.84 -31.96
C LEU A 49 -25.87 -7.26 -31.73
N TYR A 50 -25.86 -7.75 -30.48
CA TYR A 50 -26.13 -9.15 -30.12
C TYR A 50 -26.98 -9.24 -28.85
N PHE A 51 -28.27 -8.92 -28.98
CA PHE A 51 -29.21 -8.96 -27.87
C PHE A 51 -29.41 -10.40 -27.36
N SER A 52 -28.68 -10.76 -26.30
CA SER A 52 -28.71 -12.10 -25.69
C SER A 52 -28.62 -12.00 -24.16
N ALA A 53 -29.09 -13.03 -23.44
CA ALA A 53 -29.02 -13.07 -21.98
C ALA A 53 -27.59 -12.86 -21.45
N ALA A 54 -26.57 -13.34 -22.16
CA ALA A 54 -25.16 -13.14 -21.83
C ALA A 54 -24.74 -11.66 -21.83
N THR A 55 -25.28 -10.84 -22.74
CA THR A 55 -24.93 -9.41 -22.81
C THR A 55 -25.46 -8.60 -21.64
N TRP A 56 -26.52 -9.05 -20.96
CA TRP A 56 -27.01 -8.42 -19.74
C TRP A 56 -26.04 -8.56 -18.57
N PHE A 57 -25.32 -9.67 -18.47
CA PHE A 57 -24.29 -9.83 -17.43
C PHE A 57 -23.10 -8.88 -17.62
N LEU A 58 -22.79 -8.53 -18.86
CA LEU A 58 -21.70 -7.58 -19.18
C LEU A 58 -22.03 -6.14 -18.73
N LEU A 59 -23.30 -5.78 -18.50
CA LEU A 59 -23.66 -4.47 -17.93
C LEU A 59 -23.06 -4.25 -16.54
N GLY A 60 -22.78 -5.32 -15.77
CA GLY A 60 -22.09 -5.21 -14.49
C GLY A 60 -20.68 -4.62 -14.60
N LEU A 61 -20.04 -4.71 -15.77
CA LEU A 61 -18.72 -4.13 -16.03
C LEU A 61 -18.78 -2.61 -16.22
N VAL A 62 -19.92 -2.06 -16.63
CA VAL A 62 -20.10 -0.63 -16.91
C VAL A 62 -19.81 0.26 -15.68
N PRO A 63 -20.43 0.04 -14.49
CA PRO A 63 -20.12 0.86 -13.32
C PRO A 63 -18.65 0.71 -12.88
N PHE A 64 -18.08 -0.49 -13.01
CA PHE A 64 -16.67 -0.74 -12.68
C PHE A 64 -15.71 0.00 -13.63
N GLY A 65 -15.96 -0.08 -14.94
CA GLY A 65 -15.20 0.64 -15.96
C GLY A 65 -15.28 2.15 -15.81
N ALA A 66 -16.49 2.68 -15.53
CA ALA A 66 -16.71 4.10 -15.30
C ALA A 66 -15.93 4.62 -14.07
N VAL A 67 -15.96 3.89 -12.95
CA VAL A 67 -15.20 4.24 -11.74
C VAL A 67 -13.69 4.18 -11.99
N MET A 68 -13.21 3.15 -12.69
CA MET A 68 -11.79 3.01 -13.04
C MET A 68 -11.32 4.18 -13.92
N PHE A 69 -12.10 4.53 -14.94
CA PHE A 69 -11.82 5.66 -15.82
C PHE A 69 -11.81 6.99 -15.05
N TYR A 70 -12.83 7.25 -14.24
CA TYR A 70 -12.95 8.47 -13.44
C TYR A 70 -11.76 8.66 -12.50
N ARG A 71 -11.41 7.62 -11.74
CA ARG A 71 -10.25 7.64 -10.83
C ARG A 71 -8.95 7.87 -11.57
N SER A 72 -8.77 7.22 -12.71
CA SER A 72 -7.57 7.42 -13.53
C SER A 72 -7.48 8.84 -14.10
N MET A 73 -8.62 9.45 -14.43
CA MET A 73 -8.66 10.83 -14.92
C MET A 73 -8.34 11.84 -13.81
N GLN A 74 -8.88 11.64 -12.60
CA GLN A 74 -8.53 12.47 -11.44
C GLN A 74 -7.03 12.39 -11.13
N ALA A 75 -6.46 11.18 -11.15
CA ALA A 75 -5.03 11.00 -10.93
C ALA A 75 -4.19 11.80 -11.93
N LEU A 76 -4.49 11.69 -13.24
CA LEU A 76 -3.78 12.43 -14.27
C LEU A 76 -3.95 13.95 -14.17
N ARG A 77 -5.12 14.45 -13.75
CA ARG A 77 -5.30 15.89 -13.52
C ARG A 77 -4.40 16.38 -12.41
N MET A 78 -4.32 15.65 -11.29
CA MET A 78 -3.40 15.98 -10.21
C MET A 78 -1.94 15.90 -10.66
N GLU A 79 -1.59 14.94 -11.51
CA GLU A 79 -0.24 14.83 -12.08
C GLU A 79 0.09 16.01 -12.99
N SER A 80 -0.80 16.36 -13.92
CA SER A 80 -0.62 17.51 -14.79
C SER A 80 -0.51 18.80 -13.99
N TRP A 81 -1.29 18.93 -12.90
CA TRP A 81 -1.18 20.07 -12.00
C TRP A 81 0.21 20.09 -11.32
N ARG A 82 0.71 18.96 -10.80
CA ARG A 82 2.06 18.89 -10.20
C ARG A 82 3.19 19.16 -11.18
N ASP A 83 3.09 18.65 -12.41
CA ASP A 83 4.10 18.88 -13.46
C ASP A 83 4.17 20.38 -13.84
N ASN A 84 3.04 21.09 -13.79
CA ASN A 84 2.97 22.53 -14.06
C ASN A 84 3.29 23.41 -12.84
N HIS A 85 3.28 22.85 -11.63
CA HIS A 85 3.48 23.55 -10.37
C HIS A 85 4.64 22.91 -9.58
N PRO A 86 5.88 22.98 -10.09
CA PRO A 86 7.02 22.36 -9.43
C PRO A 86 7.34 23.08 -8.12
N ALA A 87 7.29 22.34 -7.02
CA ALA A 87 7.86 22.78 -5.75
C ALA A 87 9.37 22.52 -5.75
N TYR A 88 10.13 23.48 -5.26
CA TYR A 88 11.59 23.35 -5.12
C TYR A 88 12.07 24.08 -3.87
N THR A 89 13.19 23.59 -3.32
CA THR A 89 13.95 24.27 -2.28
C THR A 89 15.37 24.45 -2.76
N LYS A 90 15.91 25.65 -2.56
CA LYS A 90 17.27 26.03 -2.93
C LYS A 90 18.05 26.42 -1.67
N LEU A 91 19.24 25.87 -1.53
CA LEU A 91 20.20 26.20 -0.49
C LEU A 91 21.34 27.04 -1.08
N ASP A 92 21.32 28.33 -0.80
CA ASP A 92 22.37 29.29 -1.18
C ASP A 92 23.37 29.48 -0.04
N GLN A 93 24.34 30.39 -0.21
CA GLN A 93 25.37 30.61 0.80
C GLN A 93 24.85 31.26 2.09
N ASN A 94 23.82 32.10 1.99
CA ASN A 94 23.33 32.92 3.09
C ASN A 94 21.83 32.72 3.37
N GLU A 95 21.10 32.09 2.46
CA GLU A 95 19.66 31.93 2.56
C GLU A 95 19.19 30.57 2.03
N VAL A 96 18.03 30.15 2.52
CA VAL A 96 17.25 29.05 1.97
C VAL A 96 16.00 29.67 1.36
N SER A 97 15.75 29.40 0.09
CA SER A 97 14.55 29.84 -0.63
C SER A 97 13.73 28.62 -1.06
N TYR A 98 12.40 28.72 -0.96
CA TYR A 98 11.52 27.63 -1.34
C TYR A 98 10.20 28.13 -1.90
N VAL A 99 9.69 27.37 -2.86
CA VAL A 99 8.37 27.58 -3.46
C VAL A 99 7.50 26.38 -3.14
N THR A 100 6.43 26.61 -2.40
CA THR A 100 5.42 25.61 -2.05
C THR A 100 4.08 25.97 -2.68
N TRP A 101 3.42 25.00 -3.29
CA TRP A 101 2.11 25.19 -3.91
C TRP A 101 1.00 24.71 -2.99
N ILE A 102 -0.02 25.54 -2.78
CA ILE A 102 -1.21 25.13 -2.04
C ILE A 102 -1.95 24.08 -2.88
N PRO A 103 -2.23 22.87 -2.34
CA PRO A 103 -2.90 21.84 -3.12
C PRO A 103 -4.22 22.34 -3.69
N HIS A 104 -4.41 22.12 -5.00
CA HIS A 104 -5.66 22.44 -5.71
C HIS A 104 -5.93 23.95 -5.86
N SER A 105 -4.92 24.78 -5.60
CA SER A 105 -4.92 26.21 -5.88
C SER A 105 -3.79 26.54 -6.85
N ASP A 106 -3.95 27.57 -7.68
CA ASP A 106 -2.88 28.09 -8.55
C ASP A 106 -2.04 29.16 -7.84
N THR A 107 -2.05 29.15 -6.50
CA THR A 107 -1.29 30.08 -5.66
C THR A 107 -0.06 29.39 -5.09
N SER A 108 1.10 29.93 -5.41
CA SER A 108 2.37 29.56 -4.79
C SER A 108 2.68 30.45 -3.58
N GLU A 109 3.21 29.86 -2.53
CA GLU A 109 3.91 30.56 -1.46
C GLU A 109 5.41 30.53 -1.75
N ASP A 110 5.96 31.70 -2.05
CA ASP A 110 7.41 31.91 -2.17
C ASP A 110 7.92 32.45 -0.84
N ASN A 111 8.81 31.69 -0.19
CA ASN A 111 9.35 32.01 1.12
C ASN A 111 10.87 31.89 1.09
N ARG A 112 11.50 32.75 1.88
CA ARG A 112 12.95 32.75 2.09
C ARG A 112 13.29 33.06 3.53
N PHE A 113 14.34 32.42 4.03
CA PHE A 113 14.90 32.70 5.34
C PHE A 113 16.42 32.64 5.31
N GLU A 114 17.05 33.53 6.07
CA GLU A 114 18.50 33.57 6.22
C GLU A 114 18.99 32.38 7.04
N ILE A 115 20.17 31.86 6.71
CA ILE A 115 20.81 30.76 7.46
C ILE A 115 21.06 31.15 8.92
N SER A 116 21.34 32.43 9.18
CA SER A 116 21.49 33.01 10.53
C SER A 116 20.26 32.84 11.43
N ARG A 117 19.07 32.66 10.84
CA ARG A 117 17.80 32.48 11.56
C ARG A 117 17.46 31.02 11.82
N ILE A 118 18.27 30.09 11.33
CA ILE A 118 18.11 28.66 11.59
C ILE A 118 18.50 28.41 13.04
N GLN A 119 17.55 27.87 13.81
CA GLN A 119 17.78 27.49 15.21
C GLN A 119 18.32 26.06 15.28
N HIS A 120 17.68 25.13 14.54
CA HIS A 120 18.04 23.73 14.51
C HIS A 120 17.84 23.15 13.11
N VAL A 121 18.71 22.22 12.74
CA VAL A 121 18.52 21.35 11.58
C VAL A 121 18.44 19.91 12.06
N TYR A 122 17.34 19.24 11.73
CA TYR A 122 17.15 17.82 12.02
C TYR A 122 17.29 17.00 10.77
N TYR A 123 18.07 15.92 10.85
CA TYR A 123 18.07 14.84 9.89
C TYR A 123 17.25 13.67 10.43
N GLY A 124 16.34 13.15 9.62
CA GLY A 124 15.48 12.03 9.99
C GLY A 124 14.96 11.29 8.78
N ARG A 125 13.85 10.57 8.98
CA ARG A 125 13.20 9.78 7.95
C ARG A 125 11.73 10.16 7.79
N HIS A 126 11.32 10.35 6.54
CA HIS A 126 9.99 10.80 6.17
C HIS A 126 9.20 9.69 5.48
N ALA A 127 8.03 9.34 6.02
CA ALA A 127 7.15 8.36 5.42
C ALA A 127 6.29 9.00 4.32
N MET A 128 6.62 8.71 3.06
CA MET A 128 5.80 9.11 1.90
C MET A 128 4.77 8.04 1.55
N GLU A 129 3.50 8.35 1.80
CA GLU A 129 2.38 7.55 1.30
C GLU A 129 2.26 7.75 -0.22
N ARG A 130 2.94 6.90 -1.03
CA ARG A 130 2.89 6.76 -2.52
C ARG A 130 4.28 6.74 -3.21
N MET A 131 5.30 6.24 -2.52
CA MET A 131 6.66 6.04 -3.08
C MET A 131 6.73 5.30 -4.42
N HIS A 132 5.85 4.32 -4.66
CA HIS A 132 5.82 3.54 -5.89
C HIS A 132 5.54 4.36 -7.16
N PHE A 133 5.04 5.58 -7.02
CA PHE A 133 4.88 6.50 -8.14
C PHE A 133 6.22 7.09 -8.62
N TYR A 134 7.24 7.11 -7.75
CA TYR A 134 8.51 7.84 -7.98
C TYR A 134 9.74 6.92 -8.09
N MET A 135 9.75 5.70 -7.53
CA MET A 135 10.93 4.79 -7.51
C MET A 135 10.76 3.44 -8.24
N GLU A 136 11.87 2.88 -8.78
CA GLU A 136 11.89 1.77 -9.80
C GLU A 136 11.70 0.42 -9.18
N LYS A 137 12.22 0.30 -7.97
CA LYS A 137 12.26 -0.89 -7.15
C LYS A 137 11.74 -0.50 -5.78
N THR A 138 10.43 -0.36 -5.68
CA THR A 138 9.76 -0.20 -4.38
C THR A 138 9.22 -1.56 -3.98
N PRO A 139 9.72 -2.18 -2.89
CA PRO A 139 8.98 -3.26 -2.24
C PRO A 139 7.64 -2.71 -1.72
N GLU A 140 6.65 -3.58 -1.45
CA GLU A 140 5.35 -3.21 -0.87
C GLU A 140 5.44 -2.59 0.55
N THR A 141 6.64 -2.38 1.09
CA THR A 141 6.91 -1.76 2.39
C THR A 141 6.96 -0.23 2.28
N ALA A 142 6.64 0.45 3.39
CA ALA A 142 6.80 1.89 3.49
C ALA A 142 8.28 2.24 3.37
N ILE A 143 8.71 2.79 2.23
CA ILE A 143 10.03 3.41 2.10
C ILE A 143 9.98 4.73 2.84
N MET A 144 10.95 4.95 3.72
CA MET A 144 11.14 6.24 4.38
C MET A 144 12.27 6.98 3.68
N LEU A 145 12.00 8.20 3.22
CA LEU A 145 13.00 9.03 2.56
C LEU A 145 13.89 9.74 3.57
N PRO A 146 15.17 9.99 3.24
CA PRO A 146 15.96 10.98 3.97
C PRO A 146 15.25 12.34 3.93
N VAL A 147 15.19 13.02 5.07
CA VAL A 147 14.58 14.35 5.19
C VAL A 147 15.43 15.24 6.06
N ILE A 148 15.56 16.50 5.65
CA ILE A 148 16.18 17.56 6.43
C ILE A 148 15.08 18.56 6.83
N HIS A 149 14.91 18.76 8.14
CA HIS A 149 13.98 19.73 8.70
C HIS A 149 14.74 20.96 9.20
N PHE A 150 14.36 22.13 8.70
CA PHE A 150 14.86 23.43 9.13
C PHE A 150 13.87 24.04 10.11
N ILE A 151 14.28 24.24 11.37
CA ILE A 151 13.55 25.08 12.32
C ILE A 151 14.17 26.47 12.31
N TYR A 152 13.38 27.49 11.99
CA TYR A 152 13.85 28.86 11.85
C TYR A 152 12.86 29.87 12.43
N ASP A 153 13.34 31.08 12.72
CA ASP A 153 12.49 32.20 13.13
C ASP A 153 12.18 33.12 11.93
N GLN A 154 10.90 33.40 11.74
CA GLN A 154 10.42 34.34 10.73
C GLN A 154 9.26 35.16 11.31
N ASN A 155 9.41 36.48 11.31
CA ASN A 155 8.39 37.41 11.83
C ASN A 155 7.99 37.12 13.29
N MET A 156 8.98 36.85 14.16
CA MET A 156 8.78 36.52 15.58
C MET A 156 7.98 35.21 15.81
N LYS A 157 7.96 34.35 14.80
CA LYS A 157 7.30 33.04 14.86
C LYS A 157 8.30 31.97 14.43
N ARG A 158 8.38 30.92 15.25
CA ARG A 158 9.12 29.72 14.89
C ARG A 158 8.34 28.95 13.83
N ARG A 159 9.04 28.55 12.77
CA ARG A 159 8.51 27.84 11.61
C ARG A 159 9.34 26.59 11.34
N VAL A 160 8.78 25.67 10.56
CA VAL A 160 9.49 24.48 10.09
C VAL A 160 9.34 24.32 8.58
N HIS A 161 10.45 24.08 7.90
CA HIS A 161 10.49 23.70 6.49
C HIS A 161 11.17 22.35 6.34
N SER A 162 10.62 21.47 5.51
CA SER A 162 11.13 20.10 5.33
C SER A 162 11.52 19.85 3.88
N VAL A 163 12.71 19.29 3.68
CA VAL A 163 13.22 18.91 2.37
C VAL A 163 13.43 17.40 2.38
N SER A 164 12.60 16.68 1.62
CA SER A 164 12.71 15.24 1.44
C SER A 164 13.54 14.95 0.20
N PHE A 165 14.52 14.05 0.31
CA PHE A 165 15.40 13.66 -0.78
C PHE A 165 15.07 12.25 -1.25
N LEU A 166 15.21 12.00 -2.56
CA LEU A 166 15.02 10.66 -3.12
C LEU A 166 16.29 9.80 -3.09
N ASP A 167 17.44 10.45 -2.98
CA ASP A 167 18.75 9.82 -2.90
C ASP A 167 19.45 10.34 -1.63
N ASP A 168 20.04 9.44 -0.85
CA ASP A 168 20.79 9.81 0.35
C ASP A 168 22.00 10.69 -0.02
N LYS A 169 22.59 10.54 -1.22
CA LYS A 169 23.72 11.37 -1.67
C LYS A 169 23.37 12.85 -1.83
N ASP A 170 22.15 13.14 -2.29
CA ASP A 170 21.68 14.53 -2.43
C ASP A 170 21.53 15.15 -1.03
N ALA A 171 21.00 14.38 -0.07
CA ALA A 171 20.92 14.79 1.34
C ALA A 171 22.30 14.99 1.97
N GLU A 172 23.25 14.10 1.72
CA GLU A 172 24.64 14.22 2.20
C GLU A 172 25.31 15.50 1.73
N THR A 173 25.12 15.86 0.45
CA THR A 173 25.67 17.09 -0.12
C THR A 173 25.11 18.33 0.58
N TRP A 174 23.83 18.31 0.95
CA TRP A 174 23.21 19.38 1.74
C TRP A 174 23.76 19.44 3.16
N LEU A 175 23.90 18.30 3.84
CA LEU A 175 24.45 18.24 5.20
C LEU A 175 25.91 18.69 5.26
N GLU A 176 26.72 18.31 4.27
CA GLU A 176 28.10 18.78 4.14
C GLU A 176 28.16 20.31 4.03
N ARG A 177 27.32 20.87 3.16
CA ARG A 177 27.23 22.32 2.98
C ARG A 177 26.74 23.04 4.23
N LEU A 178 25.74 22.53 4.91
CA LEU A 178 25.27 23.10 6.19
C LEU A 178 26.33 23.04 7.28
N THR A 179 27.11 21.95 7.33
CA THR A 179 28.22 21.79 8.27
C THR A 179 29.31 22.83 8.02
N THR A 180 29.67 23.08 6.76
CA THR A 180 30.67 24.11 6.40
C THR A 180 30.21 25.53 6.71
N MET A 181 28.89 25.77 6.74
CA MET A 181 28.27 27.02 7.17
C MET A 181 28.17 27.18 8.70
N GLY A 182 28.64 26.19 9.47
CA GLY A 182 28.61 26.22 10.94
C GLY A 182 27.23 25.96 11.54
N VAL A 183 26.29 25.40 10.78
CA VAL A 183 24.96 25.05 11.27
C VAL A 183 25.03 23.77 12.11
N GLN A 184 24.43 23.80 13.31
CA GLN A 184 24.39 22.63 14.18
C GLN A 184 23.36 21.61 13.68
N LEU A 185 23.82 20.40 13.39
CA LEU A 185 23.00 19.29 12.93
C LEU A 185 22.60 18.38 14.09
N LYS A 186 21.37 17.89 14.06
CA LYS A 186 20.83 16.91 15.03
C LYS A 186 20.15 15.77 14.28
N PHE A 187 20.17 14.58 14.87
CA PHE A 187 19.27 13.49 14.47
C PHE A 187 17.95 13.58 15.23
N THR A 188 16.89 13.08 14.60
CA THR A 188 15.58 12.86 15.21
C THR A 188 15.12 11.42 14.96
N ALA A 189 14.58 10.77 15.99
CA ALA A 189 14.00 9.43 15.88
C ALA A 189 12.53 9.47 15.42
N GLU A 190 11.93 10.67 15.40
CA GLU A 190 10.52 10.83 15.11
C GLU A 190 10.19 10.65 13.62
N PRO A 191 9.32 9.69 13.25
CA PRO A 191 8.89 9.56 11.87
C PRO A 191 7.95 10.73 11.51
N THR A 192 8.22 11.37 10.38
CA THR A 192 7.40 12.46 9.85
C THR A 192 6.60 12.01 8.62
N SER A 193 5.52 12.72 8.27
CA SER A 193 4.70 12.39 7.10
C SER A 193 4.08 13.63 6.44
N ASP A 194 3.78 13.53 5.13
CA ASP A 194 3.18 14.59 4.31
C ASP A 194 1.80 15.09 4.84
N ARG A 195 1.18 14.35 5.76
CA ARG A 195 -0.14 14.69 6.31
C ARG A 195 -0.08 15.59 7.54
N MET A 196 1.08 15.75 8.16
CA MET A 196 1.24 16.56 9.37
C MET A 196 1.17 18.04 9.03
N SER A 197 0.47 18.81 9.86
CA SER A 197 0.47 20.27 9.74
C SER A 197 1.81 20.87 10.19
N GLU A 198 2.14 22.10 9.77
CA GLU A 198 3.38 22.80 10.21
C GLU A 198 3.48 22.86 11.74
N VAL A 199 2.36 23.10 12.42
CA VAL A 199 2.29 23.21 13.90
C VAL A 199 2.55 21.85 14.56
N GLU A 200 1.92 20.79 14.07
CA GLU A 200 2.10 19.43 14.57
C GLU A 200 3.53 18.93 14.36
N LEU A 201 4.09 19.18 13.16
CA LEU A 201 5.47 18.83 12.84
C LEU A 201 6.46 19.58 13.74
N LEU A 202 6.25 20.87 13.96
CA LEU A 202 7.11 21.69 14.80
C LEU A 202 7.09 21.20 16.26
N ASP A 203 5.90 20.96 16.82
CA ASP A 203 5.74 20.45 18.18
C ASP A 203 6.44 19.09 18.33
N LYS A 204 6.21 18.18 17.38
CA LYS A 204 6.80 16.85 17.36
C LYS A 204 8.33 16.88 17.32
N LEU A 205 8.92 17.69 16.44
CA LEU A 205 10.38 17.79 16.32
C LEU A 205 11.04 18.50 17.51
N LEU A 206 10.35 19.45 18.16
CA LEU A 206 10.91 20.16 19.32
C LEU A 206 10.83 19.33 20.60
N ASN A 207 9.77 18.53 20.74
CA ASN A 207 9.53 17.67 21.90
C ASN A 207 10.15 16.27 21.75
N ASP A 208 10.85 15.99 20.63
CA ASP A 208 11.62 14.75 20.47
C ASP A 208 12.68 14.65 21.58
N ARG A 209 12.50 13.65 22.46
CA ARG A 209 13.38 13.39 23.59
C ARG A 209 14.74 12.85 23.14
N ASP A 210 14.79 12.16 22.02
CA ASP A 210 15.95 11.40 21.57
C ASP A 210 16.83 12.19 20.60
N GLN A 211 16.59 13.50 20.45
CA GLN A 211 17.42 14.38 19.63
C GLN A 211 18.88 14.29 20.02
N LYS A 212 19.75 14.04 19.04
CA LYS A 212 21.20 13.95 19.29
C LYS A 212 21.99 14.81 18.32
N PRO A 213 22.83 15.74 18.81
CA PRO A 213 23.72 16.48 17.92
C PRO A 213 24.70 15.52 17.24
N PHE A 214 24.99 15.76 15.97
CA PHE A 214 26.00 15.00 15.23
C PHE A 214 26.88 15.90 14.37
N VAL A 215 28.06 15.39 14.05
CA VAL A 215 28.99 16.03 13.13
C VAL A 215 29.06 15.14 11.90
N PHE A 216 28.77 15.71 10.73
CA PHE A 216 28.79 14.96 9.48
C PHE A 216 30.23 14.50 9.16
N LYS A 217 30.42 13.18 9.05
CA LYS A 217 31.71 12.53 8.72
C LYS A 217 31.68 11.74 7.39
N GLY A 218 30.67 11.96 6.55
CA GLY A 218 30.39 11.12 5.38
C GLY A 218 29.55 9.87 5.74
N ASN A 219 28.83 9.33 4.76
CA ASN A 219 27.83 8.26 4.95
C ASN A 219 26.82 8.58 6.06
N VAL A 220 25.90 9.51 5.81
CA VAL A 220 24.91 9.92 6.82
C VAL A 220 24.00 8.76 7.21
N ASP A 221 23.73 7.86 6.27
CA ASP A 221 22.80 6.76 6.48
C ASP A 221 23.29 5.80 7.57
N GLU A 222 24.56 5.39 7.50
CA GLU A 222 25.19 4.56 8.52
C GLU A 222 25.22 5.23 9.89
N GLN A 223 25.52 6.53 9.94
CA GLN A 223 25.49 7.30 11.20
C GLN A 223 24.09 7.37 11.81
N PHE A 224 23.08 7.54 10.95
CA PHE A 224 21.69 7.64 11.37
C PHE A 224 21.15 6.31 11.88
N TYR A 225 21.41 5.19 11.20
CA TYR A 225 21.02 3.87 11.68
C TYR A 225 21.74 3.49 12.98
N THR A 226 23.04 3.80 13.10
CA THR A 226 23.77 3.63 14.36
C THR A 226 23.15 4.45 15.49
N TYR A 227 22.61 5.63 15.18
CA TYR A 227 21.86 6.43 16.14
C TYR A 227 20.54 5.77 16.53
N LEU A 228 19.74 5.31 15.55
CA LEU A 228 18.47 4.64 15.80
C LEU A 228 18.63 3.37 16.62
N ASP A 229 19.64 2.54 16.32
CA ASP A 229 19.93 1.31 17.08
C ASP A 229 20.20 1.64 18.56
N ARG A 230 20.92 2.72 18.84
CA ARG A 230 21.16 3.17 20.22
C ARG A 230 19.89 3.68 20.90
N VAL A 231 19.04 4.40 20.19
CA VAL A 231 17.74 4.87 20.73
C VAL A 231 16.87 3.67 21.07
N ASP A 232 16.81 2.66 20.20
CA ASP A 232 16.04 1.43 20.43
C ASP A 232 16.60 0.60 21.60
N GLU A 233 17.93 0.50 21.71
CA GLU A 233 18.60 -0.15 22.85
C GLU A 233 18.31 0.58 24.18
N ASP A 234 18.42 1.90 24.20
CA ASP A 234 18.18 2.72 25.40
C ASP A 234 16.70 2.68 25.79
N PHE A 235 15.78 2.69 24.81
CA PHE A 235 14.35 2.51 25.04
C PHE A 235 14.03 1.13 25.60
N SER A 236 14.59 0.07 25.00
CA SER A 236 14.39 -1.32 25.45
C SER A 236 14.89 -1.52 26.88
N ARG A 237 16.06 -0.96 27.21
CA ARG A 237 16.60 -0.99 28.58
C ARG A 237 15.69 -0.24 29.55
N ALA A 238 15.20 0.94 29.19
CA ALA A 238 14.30 1.71 30.02
C ALA A 238 12.97 0.99 30.29
N TYR A 239 12.46 0.26 29.29
CA TYR A 239 11.26 -0.58 29.41
C TYR A 239 11.48 -1.74 30.38
N GLU A 240 12.57 -2.50 30.23
CA GLU A 240 12.90 -3.62 31.12
C GLU A 240 13.14 -3.17 32.57
N GLU A 241 13.75 -2.01 32.75
CA GLU A 241 14.00 -1.40 34.06
C GLU A 241 12.77 -0.74 34.68
N GLY A 242 11.64 -0.64 33.95
CA GLY A 242 10.42 0.01 34.41
C GLY A 242 10.58 1.51 34.66
N SER A 243 11.56 2.13 34.01
CA SER A 243 11.91 3.55 34.17
C SER A 243 11.19 4.47 33.16
N LEU A 244 10.40 3.90 32.26
CA LEU A 244 9.56 4.64 31.33
C LEU A 244 8.48 5.43 32.07
N SER A 245 8.16 6.61 31.53
CA SER A 245 6.98 7.35 31.96
C SER A 245 5.70 6.56 31.59
N LYS A 246 4.63 6.77 32.36
CA LYS A 246 3.31 6.16 32.06
C LYS A 246 2.80 6.52 30.67
N GLU A 247 3.09 7.73 30.21
CA GLU A 247 2.72 8.19 28.87
C GLU A 247 3.46 7.41 27.77
N GLU A 248 4.74 7.09 27.99
CA GLU A 248 5.58 6.36 27.03
C GLU A 248 5.19 4.88 26.94
N GLU A 249 4.91 4.26 28.10
CA GLU A 249 4.38 2.89 28.15
C GLU A 249 3.03 2.81 27.44
N GLU A 250 2.15 3.80 27.67
CA GLU A 250 0.85 3.85 27.02
C GLU A 250 0.98 4.06 25.51
N GLU A 251 1.87 4.94 25.05
CA GLU A 251 2.12 5.15 23.62
C GLU A 251 2.68 3.89 22.95
N PHE A 252 3.62 3.20 23.60
CA PHE A 252 4.16 1.93 23.11
C PHE A 252 3.06 0.87 23.01
N LEU A 253 2.26 0.69 24.06
CA LEU A 253 1.13 -0.23 24.06
C LEU A 253 0.09 0.14 23.00
N GLN A 254 -0.15 1.42 22.76
CA GLN A 254 -1.01 1.89 21.68
C GLN A 254 -0.43 1.54 20.30
N ARG A 255 0.88 1.73 20.07
CA ARG A 255 1.55 1.32 18.82
C ARG A 255 1.46 -0.19 18.60
N VAL A 256 1.68 -1.00 19.63
CA VAL A 256 1.52 -2.46 19.58
C VAL A 256 0.08 -2.86 19.27
N ARG A 257 -0.91 -2.25 19.95
CA ARG A 257 -2.34 -2.49 19.67
C ARG A 257 -2.71 -2.06 18.26
N ALA A 258 -2.25 -0.91 17.79
CA ALA A 258 -2.51 -0.41 16.45
C ALA A 258 -1.89 -1.32 15.38
N TYR A 259 -0.69 -1.87 15.63
CA TYR A 259 -0.07 -2.86 14.75
C TYR A 259 -0.89 -4.15 14.70
N GLN A 260 -1.28 -4.68 15.87
CA GLN A 260 -2.15 -5.85 15.97
C GLN A 260 -3.51 -5.62 15.32
N GLU A 261 -4.07 -4.42 15.43
CA GLU A 261 -5.36 -4.04 14.83
C GLU A 261 -5.25 -3.88 13.31
N LYS A 262 -4.17 -3.27 12.81
CA LYS A 262 -3.88 -3.19 11.37
C LYS A 262 -3.69 -4.59 10.78
N GLU A 263 -3.03 -5.48 11.51
CA GLU A 263 -2.89 -6.88 11.15
C GLU A 263 -4.24 -7.64 11.22
N ARG A 264 -5.07 -7.32 12.22
CA ARG A 264 -6.46 -7.80 12.35
C ARG A 264 -7.35 -7.27 11.21
N ASN A 265 -7.06 -6.08 10.68
CA ASN A 265 -7.78 -5.45 9.57
C ASN A 265 -7.21 -5.81 8.20
N SER A 266 -6.10 -6.58 8.13
CA SER A 266 -5.62 -7.14 6.86
C SER A 266 -6.73 -7.91 6.16
N SER A 267 -6.92 -7.62 4.86
CA SER A 267 -8.05 -8.09 4.06
C SER A 267 -8.22 -9.62 4.16
N ALA A 268 -9.46 -10.06 4.39
CA ALA A 268 -9.79 -11.48 4.48
C ALA A 268 -9.42 -12.24 3.19
N PHE A 269 -9.43 -11.57 2.03
CA PHE A 269 -9.07 -12.11 0.72
C PHE A 269 -7.56 -12.36 0.58
N ARG A 270 -6.71 -11.46 1.08
CA ARG A 270 -5.24 -11.63 1.07
C ARG A 270 -4.82 -12.84 1.93
N ASN A 271 -5.61 -13.15 2.95
CA ASN A 271 -5.37 -14.24 3.88
C ASN A 271 -5.81 -15.62 3.37
N VAL A 272 -6.44 -15.71 2.18
CA VAL A 272 -6.86 -16.99 1.58
C VAL A 272 -5.65 -17.79 1.07
N GLY A 273 -4.63 -17.13 0.49
CA GLY A 273 -3.38 -17.78 0.06
C GLY A 273 -3.61 -18.98 -0.87
N LEU A 274 -3.05 -20.14 -0.53
CA LEU A 274 -3.22 -21.38 -1.29
C LEU A 274 -4.66 -21.91 -1.31
N GLY A 275 -5.56 -21.38 -0.48
CA GLY A 275 -6.98 -21.75 -0.51
C GLY A 275 -7.65 -21.47 -1.86
N TRP A 276 -7.12 -20.55 -2.66
CA TRP A 276 -7.66 -20.28 -4.02
C TRP A 276 -7.58 -21.51 -4.94
N PHE A 277 -6.61 -22.40 -4.75
CA PHE A 277 -6.49 -23.63 -5.55
C PHE A 277 -7.68 -24.59 -5.37
N VAL A 278 -8.41 -24.50 -4.25
CA VAL A 278 -9.60 -25.34 -4.03
C VAL A 278 -10.68 -25.05 -5.06
N PHE A 279 -10.81 -23.79 -5.52
CA PHE A 279 -11.78 -23.46 -6.57
C PHE A 279 -11.38 -24.08 -7.92
N LEU A 280 -10.09 -24.14 -8.25
CA LEU A 280 -9.62 -24.88 -9.44
C LEU A 280 -9.86 -26.38 -9.28
N LEU A 281 -9.66 -26.93 -8.08
CA LEU A 281 -9.92 -28.34 -7.81
C LEU A 281 -11.42 -28.67 -7.92
N GLN A 282 -12.31 -27.75 -7.52
CA GLN A 282 -13.76 -27.89 -7.71
C GLN A 282 -14.12 -28.08 -9.19
N TRP A 283 -13.44 -27.41 -10.13
CA TRP A 283 -13.65 -27.64 -11.56
C TRP A 283 -13.25 -29.05 -11.99
N GLY A 284 -12.08 -29.52 -11.55
CA GLY A 284 -11.63 -30.89 -11.84
C GLY A 284 -12.59 -31.94 -11.28
N VAL A 285 -13.08 -31.73 -10.06
CA VAL A 285 -14.07 -32.61 -9.41
C VAL A 285 -15.40 -32.57 -10.15
N ALA A 286 -15.92 -31.38 -10.51
CA ALA A 286 -17.16 -31.26 -11.26
C ALA A 286 -17.06 -31.97 -12.61
N TYR A 287 -15.97 -31.76 -13.36
CA TYR A 287 -15.71 -32.42 -14.63
C TYR A 287 -15.64 -33.95 -14.47
N TYR A 288 -14.87 -34.45 -13.50
CA TYR A 288 -14.74 -35.88 -13.24
C TYR A 288 -16.06 -36.54 -12.85
N LEU A 289 -16.85 -35.89 -11.99
CA LEU A 289 -18.17 -36.38 -11.60
C LEU A 289 -19.10 -36.43 -12.82
N GLY A 290 -19.06 -35.41 -13.69
CA GLY A 290 -19.81 -35.40 -14.95
C GLY A 290 -19.48 -36.59 -15.84
N LEU A 291 -18.19 -36.90 -16.02
CA LEU A 291 -17.74 -38.07 -16.78
C LEU A 291 -18.24 -39.40 -16.20
N GLU A 292 -18.20 -39.55 -14.87
CA GLU A 292 -18.68 -40.77 -14.20
C GLU A 292 -20.20 -40.93 -14.29
N ALA A 293 -20.95 -39.82 -14.30
CA ALA A 293 -22.39 -39.83 -14.57
C ALA A 293 -22.71 -40.23 -16.01
N MET A 294 -21.95 -39.72 -16.99
CA MET A 294 -22.10 -40.12 -18.40
C MET A 294 -21.81 -41.62 -18.61
N GLN A 295 -20.89 -42.19 -17.83
CA GLN A 295 -20.57 -43.62 -17.87
C GLN A 295 -21.62 -44.48 -17.13
N GLY A 296 -22.66 -43.88 -16.54
CA GLY A 296 -23.71 -44.57 -15.80
C GLY A 296 -23.23 -45.19 -14.49
N LYS A 297 -22.03 -44.84 -14.02
CA LYS A 297 -21.47 -45.33 -12.75
C LYS A 297 -21.96 -44.51 -11.57
N LEU A 298 -22.34 -43.26 -11.84
CA LEU A 298 -22.87 -42.34 -10.86
C LEU A 298 -24.27 -41.92 -11.31
N ASP A 299 -25.24 -42.08 -10.41
CA ASP A 299 -26.60 -41.62 -10.66
C ASP A 299 -26.68 -40.11 -10.36
N ALA A 300 -27.14 -39.37 -11.37
CA ALA A 300 -27.10 -37.91 -11.44
C ALA A 300 -28.04 -37.24 -10.42
N GLU A 301 -29.08 -37.95 -9.96
CA GLU A 301 -30.05 -37.43 -8.99
C GLU A 301 -29.55 -37.48 -7.54
N HIS A 302 -28.50 -38.26 -7.26
CA HIS A 302 -28.00 -38.43 -5.89
C HIS A 302 -27.19 -37.23 -5.40
N TRP A 303 -27.86 -36.31 -4.69
CA TRP A 303 -27.27 -35.13 -4.05
C TRP A 303 -26.18 -35.41 -3.00
N LEU A 304 -26.08 -36.65 -2.50
CA LEU A 304 -25.17 -36.99 -1.40
C LEU A 304 -23.70 -36.92 -1.83
N THR A 305 -23.34 -37.48 -2.99
CA THR A 305 -21.95 -37.53 -3.47
C THR A 305 -21.39 -36.13 -3.75
N PRO A 306 -22.09 -35.26 -4.50
CA PRO A 306 -21.72 -33.84 -4.63
C PRO A 306 -21.54 -33.15 -3.27
N SER A 307 -22.46 -33.37 -2.33
CA SER A 307 -22.41 -32.74 -1.00
C SER A 307 -21.16 -33.15 -0.19
N ILE A 308 -20.80 -34.43 -0.23
CA ILE A 308 -19.59 -34.95 0.43
C ILE A 308 -18.33 -34.31 -0.19
N CYS A 309 -18.26 -34.21 -1.53
CA CYS A 309 -17.16 -33.57 -2.22
C CYS A 309 -17.01 -32.09 -1.83
N ILE A 310 -18.12 -31.32 -1.83
CA ILE A 310 -18.11 -29.90 -1.44
C ILE A 310 -17.68 -29.73 0.02
N MET A 311 -18.12 -30.63 0.92
CA MET A 311 -17.74 -30.58 2.33
C MET A 311 -16.25 -30.92 2.52
N GLY A 312 -15.75 -31.94 1.83
CA GLY A 312 -14.32 -32.31 1.85
C GLY A 312 -13.42 -31.18 1.32
N LEU A 313 -13.85 -30.52 0.24
CA LEU A 313 -13.14 -29.36 -0.32
C LEU A 313 -13.19 -28.15 0.63
N SER A 314 -14.25 -27.99 1.43
CA SER A 314 -14.33 -26.93 2.44
C SER A 314 -13.32 -27.12 3.58
N VAL A 315 -13.13 -28.36 4.01
CA VAL A 315 -12.09 -28.74 5.00
C VAL A 315 -10.71 -28.40 4.43
N LEU A 316 -10.44 -28.82 3.19
CA LEU A 316 -9.18 -28.52 2.51
C LEU A 316 -8.95 -27.01 2.39
N PHE A 317 -9.97 -26.25 2.01
CA PHE A 317 -9.91 -24.79 1.92
C PHE A 317 -9.53 -24.17 3.27
N PHE A 318 -10.22 -24.53 4.34
CA PHE A 318 -9.94 -23.99 5.67
C PHE A 318 -8.56 -24.41 6.20
N VAL A 319 -8.04 -25.58 5.82
CA VAL A 319 -6.66 -26.01 6.11
C VAL A 319 -5.62 -25.19 5.33
N LEU A 320 -5.90 -24.82 4.08
CA LEU A 320 -4.96 -24.07 3.23
C LEU A 320 -4.94 -22.55 3.49
N VAL A 321 -6.03 -22.00 4.02
CA VAL A 321 -6.15 -20.57 4.35
C VAL A 321 -5.10 -20.15 5.40
N LYS A 322 -4.27 -19.14 5.11
CA LYS A 322 -3.21 -18.71 6.06
C LYS A 322 -3.77 -18.26 7.41
N ARG A 323 -4.88 -17.52 7.42
CA ARG A 323 -5.56 -17.06 8.65
C ARG A 323 -7.07 -17.27 8.57
N LEU A 324 -7.54 -18.31 9.25
CA LEU A 324 -8.96 -18.64 9.34
C LEU A 324 -9.70 -17.58 10.18
N ARG A 325 -10.68 -16.90 9.59
CA ARG A 325 -11.65 -16.01 10.25
C ARG A 325 -13.05 -16.38 9.76
N TRP A 326 -14.08 -15.88 10.43
CA TRP A 326 -15.48 -16.16 10.04
C TRP A 326 -15.79 -15.71 8.59
N LYS A 327 -15.14 -14.63 8.12
CA LYS A 327 -15.31 -14.12 6.75
C LYS A 327 -14.91 -15.16 5.68
N GLN A 328 -14.02 -16.10 5.99
CA GLN A 328 -13.63 -17.16 5.04
C GLN A 328 -14.74 -18.19 4.81
N ILE A 329 -15.70 -18.33 5.74
CA ILE A 329 -16.91 -19.13 5.51
C ILE A 329 -17.72 -18.50 4.36
N LEU A 330 -17.90 -17.17 4.40
CA LEU A 330 -18.58 -16.44 3.31
C LEU A 330 -17.80 -16.51 2.00
N ILE A 331 -16.46 -16.33 2.05
CA ILE A 331 -15.63 -16.41 0.84
C ILE A 331 -15.73 -17.80 0.20
N TYR A 332 -15.67 -18.88 0.99
CA TYR A 332 -15.82 -20.23 0.46
C TYR A 332 -17.23 -20.48 -0.06
N GLY A 333 -18.28 -20.11 0.69
CA GLY A 333 -19.67 -20.34 0.30
C GLY A 333 -20.03 -19.60 -0.99
N ILE A 334 -19.85 -18.28 -1.01
CA ILE A 334 -20.13 -17.44 -2.18
C ILE A 334 -19.21 -17.81 -3.34
N GLY A 335 -17.91 -18.00 -3.05
CA GLY A 335 -16.93 -18.38 -4.06
C GLY A 335 -17.26 -19.71 -4.72
N SER A 336 -17.61 -20.74 -3.95
CA SER A 336 -17.97 -22.06 -4.48
C SER A 336 -19.27 -22.02 -5.25
N PHE A 337 -20.24 -21.23 -4.79
CA PHE A 337 -21.51 -21.05 -5.49
C PHE A 337 -21.30 -20.44 -6.87
N ILE A 338 -20.60 -19.30 -6.94
CA ILE A 338 -20.28 -18.64 -8.22
C ILE A 338 -19.43 -19.56 -9.08
N ASN A 339 -18.41 -20.19 -8.51
CA ASN A 339 -17.48 -21.04 -9.24
C ASN A 339 -18.17 -22.24 -9.89
N LEU A 340 -19.06 -22.91 -9.17
CA LEU A 340 -19.79 -24.08 -9.69
C LEU A 340 -20.96 -23.70 -10.61
N LEU A 341 -21.57 -22.53 -10.42
CA LEU A 341 -22.53 -21.97 -11.37
C LEU A 341 -21.86 -21.63 -12.70
N VAL A 342 -20.66 -21.07 -12.68
CA VAL A 342 -19.88 -20.83 -13.90
C VAL A 342 -19.43 -22.15 -14.51
N ALA A 343 -18.95 -23.09 -13.69
CA ALA A 343 -18.54 -24.40 -14.17
C ALA A 343 -19.70 -25.15 -14.84
N SER A 344 -20.91 -25.12 -14.27
CA SER A 344 -22.09 -25.75 -14.87
C SER A 344 -22.42 -25.13 -16.22
N MET A 345 -22.46 -23.79 -16.32
CA MET A 345 -22.74 -23.10 -17.59
C MET A 345 -21.71 -23.41 -18.67
N VAL A 346 -20.42 -23.51 -18.31
CA VAL A 346 -19.34 -23.78 -19.28
C VAL A 346 -19.32 -25.25 -19.68
N LEU A 347 -19.48 -26.18 -18.74
CA LEU A 347 -19.43 -27.61 -19.02
C LEU A 347 -20.69 -28.08 -19.76
N GLU A 348 -21.87 -27.53 -19.46
CA GLU A 348 -23.10 -27.80 -20.20
C GLU A 348 -23.05 -27.28 -21.65
N LEU A 349 -22.29 -26.21 -21.90
CA LEU A 349 -22.02 -25.73 -23.26
C LEU A 349 -21.11 -26.68 -24.04
N LEU A 350 -20.21 -27.40 -23.34
CA LEU A 350 -19.26 -28.32 -23.95
C LEU A 350 -19.87 -29.71 -24.18
N ASP A 351 -20.71 -30.18 -23.27
CA ASP A 351 -21.31 -31.52 -23.27
C ASP A 351 -22.84 -31.44 -23.13
N HIS A 352 -23.56 -31.73 -24.22
CA HIS A 352 -25.03 -31.64 -24.30
C HIS A 352 -25.77 -32.90 -23.82
N THR A 353 -25.17 -33.69 -22.94
CA THR A 353 -25.81 -34.92 -22.44
C THR A 353 -26.64 -34.65 -21.19
N GLU A 354 -27.92 -35.04 -21.22
CA GLU A 354 -28.89 -34.91 -20.11
C GLU A 354 -28.35 -35.31 -18.71
N PRO A 355 -27.68 -36.48 -18.52
CA PRO A 355 -27.23 -36.89 -17.18
C PRO A 355 -26.10 -36.02 -16.60
N ALA A 356 -25.27 -35.38 -17.43
CA ALA A 356 -24.22 -34.49 -16.95
C ALA A 356 -24.82 -33.15 -16.47
N ALA A 357 -25.82 -32.64 -17.19
CA ALA A 357 -26.51 -31.41 -16.82
C ALA A 357 -27.25 -31.54 -15.47
N GLU A 358 -27.96 -32.64 -15.26
CA GLU A 358 -28.62 -32.94 -13.98
C GLU A 358 -27.62 -33.02 -12.82
N LEU A 359 -26.46 -33.62 -13.06
CA LEU A 359 -25.40 -33.68 -12.05
C LEU A 359 -24.83 -32.29 -11.72
N TYR A 360 -24.61 -31.43 -12.71
CA TYR A 360 -24.16 -30.06 -12.45
C TYR A 360 -25.21 -29.26 -11.67
N VAL A 361 -26.49 -29.52 -11.92
CA VAL A 361 -27.60 -28.96 -11.14
C VAL A 361 -27.55 -29.43 -9.69
N SER A 362 -27.27 -30.71 -9.47
CA SER A 362 -27.10 -31.27 -8.13
C SER A 362 -25.90 -30.64 -7.40
N LEU A 363 -24.78 -30.37 -8.11
CA LEU A 363 -23.57 -29.79 -7.54
C LEU A 363 -23.79 -28.37 -7.00
N TYR A 364 -24.41 -27.47 -7.76
CA TYR A 364 -24.68 -26.13 -7.24
C TYR A 364 -25.73 -26.17 -6.11
N SER A 365 -26.71 -27.07 -6.18
CA SER A 365 -27.73 -27.25 -5.15
C SER A 365 -27.12 -27.75 -3.83
N SER A 366 -26.15 -28.67 -3.93
CA SER A 366 -25.34 -29.13 -2.80
C SER A 366 -24.51 -28.01 -2.18
N VAL A 367 -24.02 -27.03 -2.94
CA VAL A 367 -23.35 -25.86 -2.35
C VAL A 367 -24.30 -25.07 -1.45
N LEU A 368 -25.54 -24.84 -1.87
CA LEU A 368 -26.53 -24.13 -1.06
C LEU A 368 -26.85 -24.90 0.22
N LEU A 369 -27.05 -26.21 0.13
CA LEU A 369 -27.32 -27.07 1.28
C LEU A 369 -26.11 -27.11 2.23
N CYS A 370 -24.91 -27.32 1.69
CA CYS A 370 -23.68 -27.35 2.48
C CYS A 370 -23.32 -26.00 3.07
N SER A 371 -23.75 -24.87 2.49
CA SER A 371 -23.47 -23.52 3.00
C SER A 371 -23.97 -23.31 4.43
N VAL A 372 -25.11 -23.93 4.78
CA VAL A 372 -25.65 -23.92 6.14
C VAL A 372 -24.79 -24.74 7.12
N LEU A 373 -24.02 -25.70 6.61
CA LEU A 373 -23.20 -26.63 7.39
C LEU A 373 -21.70 -26.26 7.42
N LEU A 374 -21.26 -25.23 6.68
CA LEU A 374 -19.86 -24.80 6.61
C LEU A 374 -19.28 -24.37 7.97
N TRP A 375 -20.11 -24.06 8.96
CA TRP A 375 -19.64 -23.76 10.32
C TRP A 375 -19.01 -24.98 11.01
N ILE A 376 -19.42 -26.21 10.65
CA ILE A 376 -18.91 -27.45 11.25
C ILE A 376 -17.40 -27.62 10.98
N PRO A 377 -16.94 -27.68 9.70
CA PRO A 377 -15.51 -27.78 9.42
C PRO A 377 -14.73 -26.55 9.92
N TYR A 378 -15.36 -25.37 9.93
CA TYR A 378 -14.75 -24.17 10.52
C TYR A 378 -14.45 -24.34 12.02
N VAL A 379 -15.43 -24.75 12.82
CA VAL A 379 -15.27 -24.92 14.28
C VAL A 379 -14.25 -26.02 14.60
N LEU A 380 -14.19 -27.09 13.80
CA LEU A 380 -13.20 -28.17 13.98
C LEU A 380 -11.77 -27.71 13.71
N ILE A 381 -11.54 -26.89 12.68
CA ILE A 381 -10.19 -26.49 12.24
C ILE A 381 -9.68 -25.27 13.01
N TYR A 382 -10.58 -24.38 13.44
CA TYR A 382 -10.23 -23.15 14.16
C TYR A 382 -9.28 -23.37 15.35
N PRO A 383 -9.55 -24.26 16.33
CA PRO A 383 -8.68 -24.46 17.48
C PRO A 383 -7.30 -25.04 17.10
N LEU A 384 -7.24 -25.90 16.09
CA LEU A 384 -5.98 -26.46 15.58
C LEU A 384 -5.08 -25.39 14.98
N LYS A 385 -5.67 -24.38 14.33
CA LYS A 385 -4.94 -23.22 13.80
C LYS A 385 -4.67 -22.13 14.82
N ALA A 386 -5.47 -22.03 15.87
CA ALA A 386 -5.22 -21.11 16.97
C ALA A 386 -4.01 -21.56 17.81
N ARG A 387 -3.88 -22.87 18.10
CA ARG A 387 -2.77 -23.42 18.91
C ARG A 387 -1.39 -23.35 18.27
N LYS A 388 -1.26 -23.36 16.95
CA LYS A 388 0.04 -23.20 16.25
C LYS A 388 0.58 -21.76 16.30
N ARG A 389 -0.09 -20.85 17.00
CA ARG A 389 0.26 -19.42 17.09
C ARG A 389 0.69 -18.98 18.49
N GLU A 390 0.43 -19.81 19.49
CA GLU A 390 1.11 -19.76 20.80
C GLU A 390 2.41 -20.57 20.66
#